data_AF-A0A975ZML2-F1
#
_entry.id   AF-A0A975ZML2-F1
#
_cell.length_a   1.000
_cell.length_b   1.000
_cell.length_c   1.000
_cell.angle_alpha   90.00
_cell.angle_beta   90.00
_cell.angle_gamma   90.00
#
_symmetry.space_group_name_H-M   'P 1'
#
loop_
_entity.id
_entity.type
_entity.pdbx_description
1 polymer ?
#
loop_
_entity_poly.entity_id
_entity_poly.type
_entity_poly.pdbx_seq_one_letter_code
_entity_poly.pdbx_strand_id
1 'polypeptide(L)'
;MTLLPRLALCLALLLPIAAPAQNAQAFFDNYLAMRARLDTLVKNRDFAEVMPVFGDQTDPAELEALERRVREIYPRDFENVALIRRQDMDHGFRQELIAYWEGTQYIYIYIVLHDRDDGIVALVFNFNSEFDELNAKF
;
A
#
# COMPACT_ATOMS: atom_id res chain seq x y z
N MET A 1 74.18 -6.22 -1.42
CA MET A 1 72.89 -5.51 -1.32
C MET A 1 71.79 -6.50 -1.64
N THR A 2 71.21 -7.08 -0.60
CA THR A 2 70.10 -8.03 -0.65
C THR A 2 68.78 -7.27 -0.57
N LEU A 3 67.81 -7.56 -1.45
CA LEU A 3 66.50 -8.15 -1.09
C LEU A 3 65.51 -8.10 -2.26
N LEU A 4 64.79 -9.22 -2.35
CA LEU A 4 63.81 -9.68 -3.32
C LEU A 4 62.49 -8.86 -3.29
N PRO A 5 61.58 -9.08 -4.27
CA PRO A 5 60.42 -8.25 -4.61
C PRO A 5 59.23 -8.52 -3.70
N ARG A 6 58.29 -7.57 -3.61
CA ARG A 6 56.89 -7.77 -3.18
C ARG A 6 56.16 -6.43 -3.26
N LEU A 7 55.32 -6.25 -4.28
CA LEU A 7 54.11 -5.47 -4.09
C LEU A 7 52.96 -6.24 -4.73
N ALA A 8 52.42 -7.13 -3.91
CA ALA A 8 51.24 -7.90 -4.20
C ALA A 8 50.00 -6.99 -4.07
N LEU A 9 49.17 -7.03 -5.10
CA LEU A 9 47.71 -7.17 -5.02
C LEU A 9 46.99 -6.31 -3.96
N CYS A 10 46.59 -5.09 -4.35
CA CYS A 10 45.47 -4.38 -3.72
C CYS A 10 44.28 -4.36 -4.69
N LEU A 11 43.71 -5.52 -4.98
CA LEU A 11 42.44 -5.66 -5.69
C LEU A 11 41.45 -6.36 -4.78
N ALA A 12 41.03 -5.66 -3.72
CA ALA A 12 40.02 -6.17 -2.81
C ALA A 12 39.01 -5.06 -2.49
N LEU A 13 37.73 -5.40 -2.67
CA LEU A 13 36.53 -4.75 -2.12
C LEU A 13 35.87 -3.66 -2.96
N LEU A 14 35.48 -4.01 -4.19
CA LEU A 14 34.22 -3.51 -4.75
C LEU A 14 33.15 -4.61 -4.56
N LEU A 15 32.79 -4.90 -3.30
CA LEU A 15 31.56 -5.65 -3.06
C LEU A 15 30.41 -4.66 -3.23
N PRO A 16 29.46 -4.87 -4.16
CA PRO A 16 28.24 -4.10 -4.17
C PRO A 16 27.51 -4.41 -2.86
N ILE A 17 27.45 -3.41 -1.98
CA ILE A 17 26.57 -3.45 -0.82
C ILE A 17 25.17 -3.53 -1.41
N ALA A 18 24.54 -4.70 -1.34
CA ALA A 18 23.11 -4.82 -1.60
C ALA A 18 22.42 -3.94 -0.55
N ALA A 19 21.97 -2.76 -0.97
CA ALA A 19 21.08 -1.97 -0.14
C ALA A 19 19.86 -2.86 0.15
N PRO A 20 19.42 -2.98 1.40
CA PRO A 20 18.15 -3.64 1.66
C PRO A 20 17.11 -2.90 0.82
N ALA A 21 16.28 -3.65 0.09
CA ALA A 21 15.08 -3.10 -0.51
C ALA A 21 14.29 -2.48 0.65
N GLN A 22 14.42 -1.16 0.82
CA GLN A 22 13.62 -0.43 1.79
C GLN A 22 12.19 -0.69 1.36
N ASN A 23 11.37 -1.21 2.28
CA ASN A 23 9.95 -1.38 2.09
C ASN A 23 9.38 -0.02 1.67
N ALA A 24 9.30 0.20 0.35
CA ALA A 24 8.97 1.49 -0.20
C ALA A 24 7.47 1.63 -0.02
N GLN A 25 7.09 2.33 1.04
CA GLN A 25 5.73 2.77 1.25
C GLN A 25 5.23 3.44 -0.04
N ALA A 26 4.03 3.08 -0.53
CA ALA A 26 3.63 3.57 -1.84
C ALA A 26 3.52 5.09 -1.88
N PHE A 27 4.23 5.63 -2.85
CA PHE A 27 4.33 7.05 -3.14
C PHE A 27 3.55 7.36 -4.43
N PHE A 28 2.84 8.48 -4.42
CA PHE A 28 2.00 8.93 -5.51
C PHE A 28 2.24 10.41 -5.76
N ASP A 29 2.18 10.84 -7.02
CA ASP A 29 2.39 12.24 -7.40
C ASP A 29 1.46 13.22 -6.68
N ASN A 30 0.21 12.79 -6.43
CA ASN A 30 -0.77 13.57 -5.69
C ASN A 30 -1.94 12.68 -5.21
N TYR A 31 -2.80 13.27 -4.39
CA TYR A 31 -3.97 12.60 -3.82
C TYR A 31 -4.94 12.07 -4.87
N LEU A 32 -5.19 12.82 -5.95
CA LEU A 32 -6.14 12.39 -6.98
C LEU A 32 -5.64 11.15 -7.73
N ALA A 33 -4.34 11.09 -8.04
CA ALA A 33 -3.73 9.92 -8.67
C ALA A 33 -3.79 8.68 -7.76
N MET A 34 -3.46 8.85 -6.48
CA MET A 34 -3.58 7.81 -5.46
C MET A 34 -5.02 7.30 -5.37
N ARG A 35 -5.97 8.22 -5.20
CA ARG A 35 -7.40 7.94 -5.03
C ARG A 35 -7.98 7.23 -6.24
N ALA A 36 -7.68 7.69 -7.45
CA ALA A 36 -8.14 7.07 -8.69
C ALA A 36 -7.62 5.62 -8.84
N ARG A 37 -6.36 5.37 -8.47
CA ARG A 37 -5.79 4.02 -8.50
C ARG A 37 -6.47 3.12 -7.48
N LEU A 38 -6.63 3.58 -6.24
CA LEU A 38 -7.33 2.84 -5.21
C LEU A 38 -8.77 2.53 -5.61
N ASP A 39 -9.49 3.53 -6.15
CA ASP A 39 -10.87 3.37 -6.63
C ASP A 39 -11.00 2.34 -7.74
N THR A 40 -10.10 2.39 -8.72
CA THR A 40 -10.12 1.44 -9.83
C THR A 40 -9.97 0.01 -9.31
N LEU A 41 -8.94 -0.23 -8.49
CA LEU A 41 -8.64 -1.58 -8.02
C LEU A 41 -9.72 -2.12 -7.07
N VAL A 42 -10.18 -1.32 -6.11
CA VAL A 42 -11.19 -1.78 -5.14
C VAL A 42 -12.53 -2.02 -5.83
N LYS A 43 -12.97 -1.13 -6.73
CA LYS A 43 -14.24 -1.32 -7.47
C LYS A 43 -14.24 -2.60 -8.31
N ASN A 44 -13.10 -2.92 -8.93
CA ASN A 44 -12.91 -4.15 -9.71
C ASN A 44 -12.67 -5.39 -8.84
N ARG A 45 -12.55 -5.22 -7.52
CA ARG A 45 -12.22 -6.27 -6.53
C ARG A 45 -10.84 -6.89 -6.74
N ASP A 46 -9.90 -6.13 -7.29
CA ASP A 46 -8.53 -6.57 -7.58
C ASP A 46 -7.63 -6.45 -6.33
N PHE A 47 -8.00 -7.11 -5.23
CA PHE A 47 -7.29 -7.00 -3.96
C PHE A 47 -5.88 -7.59 -3.98
N ALA A 48 -5.61 -8.56 -4.87
CA ALA A 48 -4.26 -9.02 -5.16
C ALA A 48 -3.34 -7.90 -5.69
N GLU A 49 -3.91 -6.86 -6.32
CA GLU A 49 -3.18 -5.67 -6.80
C GLU A 49 -3.23 -4.51 -5.81
N VAL A 50 -4.29 -4.42 -4.99
CA VAL A 50 -4.39 -3.41 -3.92
C VAL A 50 -3.31 -3.62 -2.88
N MET A 51 -3.13 -4.86 -2.40
CA MET A 51 -2.27 -5.15 -1.26
C MET A 51 -0.78 -4.84 -1.49
N PRO A 52 -0.16 -5.20 -2.62
CA PRO A 52 1.22 -4.83 -2.90
C PRO A 52 1.46 -3.32 -3.00
N VAL A 53 0.40 -2.55 -3.29
CA VAL A 53 0.48 -1.09 -3.45
C VAL A 53 0.19 -0.39 -2.13
N PHE A 54 -0.91 -0.71 -1.46
CA PHE A 54 -1.39 0.05 -0.31
C PHE A 54 -1.17 -0.67 1.03
N GLY A 55 -1.19 -1.99 1.02
CA GLY A 55 -1.12 -2.82 2.22
C GLY A 55 0.29 -3.26 2.57
N ASP A 56 0.36 -4.16 3.54
CA ASP A 56 1.61 -4.80 3.94
C ASP A 56 2.06 -5.84 2.90
N GLN A 57 3.36 -6.10 2.84
CA GLN A 57 3.89 -7.18 2.02
C GLN A 57 3.24 -8.50 2.41
N THR A 58 2.61 -9.11 1.43
CA THR A 58 1.84 -10.35 1.55
C THR A 58 2.44 -11.36 0.56
N ASP A 59 2.54 -12.63 0.95
CA ASP A 59 3.00 -13.70 0.06
C ASP A 59 2.07 -13.79 -1.17
N PRO A 60 2.58 -13.92 -2.41
CA PRO A 60 1.76 -14.21 -3.58
C PRO A 60 0.67 -15.28 -3.37
N ALA A 61 0.95 -16.35 -2.63
CA ALA A 61 -0.05 -17.39 -2.36
C ALA A 61 -1.20 -16.88 -1.46
N GLU A 62 -0.89 -16.00 -0.51
CA GLU A 62 -1.88 -15.36 0.35
C GLU A 62 -2.70 -14.33 -0.41
N LEU A 63 -2.09 -13.60 -1.36
CA LEU A 63 -2.80 -12.67 -2.25
C LEU A 63 -3.84 -13.36 -3.13
N GLU A 64 -3.49 -14.50 -3.73
CA GLU A 64 -4.45 -15.28 -4.53
C GLU A 64 -5.61 -15.80 -3.68
N ALA A 65 -5.31 -16.29 -2.47
CA ALA A 65 -6.34 -16.76 -1.55
C ALA A 65 -7.28 -15.61 -1.10
N LEU A 66 -6.71 -14.42 -0.86
CA LEU A 66 -7.47 -13.21 -0.54
C LEU A 66 -8.38 -12.82 -1.71
N GLU A 67 -7.84 -12.73 -2.92
CA GLU A 67 -8.57 -12.37 -4.14
C GLU A 67 -9.80 -13.27 -4.35
N ARG A 68 -9.61 -14.60 -4.25
CA ARG A 68 -10.72 -15.55 -4.35
C ARG A 68 -11.77 -15.31 -3.27
N ARG A 69 -11.36 -15.14 -2.01
CA ARG A 69 -12.29 -14.90 -0.90
C ARG A 69 -13.09 -13.63 -1.12
N VAL A 70 -12.45 -12.54 -1.55
CA VAL A 70 -13.15 -11.28 -1.85
C VAL A 70 -14.17 -11.52 -2.96
N ARG A 71 -13.81 -12.18 -4.07
CA ARG A 71 -14.74 -12.42 -5.17
C ARG A 71 -15.88 -13.39 -4.82
N GLU A 72 -15.66 -14.32 -3.90
CA GLU A 72 -16.70 -15.20 -3.36
C GLU A 72 -17.71 -14.42 -2.50
N ILE A 73 -17.24 -13.50 -1.65
CA ILE A 73 -18.10 -12.65 -0.82
C ILE A 73 -18.83 -11.59 -1.69
N TYR A 74 -18.12 -11.03 -2.65
CA TYR A 74 -18.57 -9.95 -3.52
C TYR A 74 -18.59 -10.42 -4.99
N PRO A 75 -19.70 -11.00 -5.47
CA PRO A 75 -19.78 -11.57 -6.82
C PRO A 75 -19.77 -10.52 -7.93
N ARG A 76 -20.03 -9.24 -7.63
CA ARG A 76 -20.12 -8.15 -8.61
C ARG A 76 -19.20 -6.99 -8.25
N ASP A 77 -18.83 -6.21 -9.27
CA ASP A 77 -18.04 -4.99 -9.13
C ASP A 77 -18.80 -3.98 -8.28
N PHE A 78 -18.06 -3.20 -7.49
CA PHE A 78 -18.67 -2.10 -6.76
C PHE A 78 -18.88 -0.94 -7.73
N GLU A 79 -20.12 -0.48 -7.86
CA GLU A 79 -20.44 0.63 -8.75
C GLU A 79 -20.24 1.99 -8.08
N ASN A 80 -20.38 2.02 -6.76
CA ASN A 80 -20.44 3.24 -5.98
C ASN A 80 -19.29 3.36 -4.98
N VAL A 81 -18.93 4.60 -4.64
CA VAL A 81 -17.87 4.92 -3.68
C VAL A 81 -18.19 6.24 -2.97
N ALA A 82 -17.85 6.35 -1.69
CA ALA A 82 -17.99 7.57 -0.90
C ALA A 82 -16.94 7.66 0.21
N LEU A 83 -16.36 8.86 0.40
CA LEU A 83 -15.60 9.18 1.60
C LEU A 83 -16.58 9.39 2.76
N ILE A 84 -16.55 8.50 3.74
CA ILE A 84 -17.48 8.47 4.88
C ILE A 84 -16.99 9.38 6.00
N ARG A 85 -15.69 9.32 6.29
CA ARG A 85 -15.08 10.08 7.37
C ARG A 85 -13.65 10.46 6.98
N ARG A 86 -13.26 11.68 7.35
CA ARG A 86 -11.89 12.17 7.22
C ARG A 86 -11.52 12.95 8.47
N GLN A 87 -10.29 12.77 8.91
CA GLN A 87 -9.69 13.58 9.97
C GLN A 87 -8.30 14.00 9.53
N ASP A 88 -8.11 15.30 9.37
CA ASP A 88 -6.80 15.88 9.19
C ASP A 88 -6.08 15.90 10.55
N MET A 89 -4.79 15.59 10.52
CA MET A 89 -3.88 15.58 11.65
C MET A 89 -2.74 16.58 11.38
N ASP A 90 -1.89 16.82 12.37
CA ASP A 90 -0.78 17.75 12.22
C ASP A 90 0.21 17.30 11.14
N HIS A 91 0.95 18.26 10.59
CA HIS A 91 2.07 18.02 9.65
C HIS A 91 1.70 17.23 8.38
N GLY A 92 0.53 17.48 7.80
CA GLY A 92 0.12 16.89 6.52
C GLY A 92 -0.37 15.44 6.64
N PHE A 93 -0.44 14.88 7.84
CA PHE A 93 -1.05 13.57 8.06
C PHE A 93 -2.56 13.66 7.99
N ARG A 94 -3.22 12.63 7.45
CA ARG A 94 -4.68 12.48 7.52
C ARG A 94 -5.08 11.01 7.53
N GLN A 95 -6.24 10.74 8.10
CA GLN A 95 -6.88 9.43 8.02
C GLN A 95 -8.26 9.52 7.37
N GLU A 96 -8.59 8.52 6.57
CA GLU A 96 -9.82 8.46 5.78
C GLU A 96 -10.50 7.09 5.91
N LEU A 97 -11.82 7.11 5.96
CA LEU A 97 -12.69 5.94 5.88
C LEU A 97 -13.56 6.07 4.64
N ILE A 98 -13.46 5.11 3.72
CA ILE A 98 -14.17 5.11 2.44
C ILE A 98 -15.04 3.86 2.35
N ALA A 99 -16.28 4.00 1.90
CA ALA A 99 -17.15 2.88 1.54
C ALA A 99 -17.18 2.68 0.03
N TYR A 100 -17.20 1.41 -0.39
CA TYR A 100 -17.52 0.97 -1.73
C TYR A 100 -18.72 0.02 -1.66
N TRP A 101 -19.65 0.13 -2.60
CA TRP A 101 -20.84 -0.72 -2.57
C TRP A 101 -21.48 -0.97 -3.93
N GLU A 102 -22.19 -2.10 -3.98
CA GLU A 102 -23.13 -2.45 -5.04
C GLU A 102 -24.34 -3.17 -4.43
N GLY A 103 -25.54 -2.67 -4.70
CA GLY A 103 -26.76 -3.09 -4.00
C GLY A 103 -26.61 -2.96 -2.48
N THR A 104 -26.70 -4.08 -1.76
CA THR A 104 -26.55 -4.15 -0.28
C THR A 104 -25.18 -4.66 0.17
N GLN A 105 -24.23 -4.84 -0.75
CA GLN A 105 -22.89 -5.33 -0.43
C GLN A 105 -21.95 -4.15 -0.23
N TYR A 106 -21.33 -4.07 0.95
CA TYR A 106 -20.45 -2.97 1.33
C TYR A 106 -19.07 -3.51 1.71
N ILE A 107 -18.03 -2.80 1.29
CA ILE A 107 -16.68 -2.93 1.83
C ILE A 107 -16.17 -1.55 2.22
N TYR A 108 -15.48 -1.49 3.35
CA TYR A 108 -14.92 -0.27 3.90
C TYR A 108 -13.40 -0.33 3.83
N ILE A 109 -12.79 0.80 3.52
CA ILE A 109 -11.34 1.01 3.47
C ILE A 109 -10.98 2.08 4.48
N TYR A 110 -10.02 1.79 5.36
CA TYR A 110 -9.34 2.75 6.21
C TYR A 110 -7.94 2.99 5.68
N ILE A 111 -7.57 4.25 5.49
CA ILE A 111 -6.24 4.62 5.01
C ILE A 111 -5.66 5.79 5.82
N VAL A 112 -4.39 5.69 6.19
CA VAL A 112 -3.60 6.81 6.74
C VAL A 112 -2.65 7.30 5.65
N LEU A 113 -2.63 8.60 5.45
CA LEU A 113 -1.88 9.27 4.40
C LEU A 113 -0.95 10.31 5.02
N HIS A 114 0.18 10.57 4.35
CA HIS A 114 1.01 11.74 4.60
C HIS A 114 1.15 12.55 3.32
N ASP A 115 0.62 13.77 3.36
CA ASP A 115 0.70 14.78 2.32
C ASP A 115 2.03 15.55 2.48
N ARG A 116 2.91 15.40 1.50
CA ARG A 116 4.25 15.98 1.47
C ARG A 116 4.37 16.92 0.28
N ASP A 117 5.38 17.78 0.30
CA ASP A 117 5.66 18.72 -0.80
C ASP A 117 5.90 18.01 -2.15
N ASP A 118 6.41 16.79 -2.11
CA ASP A 118 6.75 15.99 -3.28
C ASP A 118 5.66 15.00 -3.71
N GLY A 119 4.63 14.76 -2.88
CA GLY A 119 3.56 13.82 -3.20
C GLY A 119 2.82 13.27 -1.98
N ILE A 120 2.06 12.19 -2.18
CA ILE A 120 1.33 11.48 -1.12
C ILE A 120 1.97 10.13 -0.84
N VAL A 121 2.09 9.79 0.44
CA VAL A 121 2.47 8.45 0.89
C VAL A 121 1.27 7.78 1.57
N ALA A 122 0.93 6.55 1.16
CA ALA A 122 -0.06 5.73 1.83
C ALA A 122 0.59 4.88 2.94
N LEU A 123 0.41 5.26 4.20
CA LEU A 123 1.14 4.70 5.35
C LEU A 123 0.47 3.45 5.95
N VAL A 124 -0.84 3.46 6.05
CA VAL A 124 -1.62 2.36 6.66
C VAL A 124 -2.79 2.10 5.75
N PHE A 125 -3.08 0.82 5.50
CA PHE A 125 -4.25 0.40 4.74
C PHE A 125 -4.91 -0.79 5.43
N ASN A 126 -6.19 -0.66 5.74
CA ASN A 126 -7.02 -1.76 6.22
C ASN A 126 -8.34 -1.77 5.47
N PHE A 127 -8.97 -2.95 5.37
CA PHE A 127 -10.32 -3.08 4.84
C PHE A 127 -11.12 -4.08 5.65
N ASN A 128 -12.43 -3.89 5.70
CA ASN A 128 -13.37 -4.80 6.35
C ASN A 128 -14.77 -4.61 5.77
N SER A 129 -15.62 -5.64 5.84
CA SER A 129 -17.07 -5.53 5.64
C SER A 129 -17.79 -4.91 6.84
N GLU A 130 -17.20 -4.93 8.02
CA GLU A 130 -17.73 -4.35 9.25
C GLU A 130 -17.27 -2.90 9.41
N PHE A 131 -18.23 -1.97 9.36
CA PHE A 131 -17.96 -0.54 9.48
C PHE A 131 -17.31 -0.18 10.82
N ASP A 132 -17.83 -0.73 11.92
CA ASP A 132 -17.44 -0.37 13.27
C ASP A 132 -15.97 -0.71 13.57
N GLU A 133 -15.46 -1.82 13.01
CA GLU A 133 -14.06 -2.22 13.16
C GLU A 133 -13.08 -1.16 12.64
N LEU A 134 -13.42 -0.51 11.52
CA LEU A 134 -12.57 0.51 10.92
C LEU A 134 -12.85 1.90 11.51
N ASN A 135 -14.11 2.22 11.81
CA ASN A 135 -14.48 3.51 12.39
C ASN A 135 -13.93 3.68 13.81
N ALA A 136 -13.71 2.59 14.55
CA ALA A 136 -13.08 2.61 15.88
C ALA A 136 -11.60 3.07 15.86
N LYS A 137 -10.97 3.21 14.68
CA LYS A 137 -9.59 3.70 14.53
C LYS A 137 -9.45 5.22 14.56
N PHE A 138 -10.57 5.96 14.55
CA PHE A 138 -10.62 7.42 14.65
C PHE A 138 -10.77 7.89 16.09
#